data_AF-A0A0Q9KWJ2-F1
#
_entry.id   AF-A0A0Q9KWJ2-F1
#
_cell.length_a   1.000
_cell.length_b   1.000
_cell.length_c   1.000
_cell.angle_alpha   90.00
_cell.angle_beta   90.00
_cell.angle_gamma   90.00
#
_symmetry.space_group_name_H-M   'P 1'
#
loop_
_entity.id
_entity.type
_entity.pdbx_description
1 polymer ?
#
loop_
_entity_poly.entity_id
_entity_poly.type
_entity_poly.pdbx_seq_one_letter_code
_entity_poly.pdbx_strand_id
1 'polypeptide(L)'
;MAISLSKGQKVDLTKSNPGLTKVVVGLGWDTNKYDGGKDFDLDASIFAVNASGKVGSESDFIFYNNPKNANGSIVHNGDNRTGAGDGDDEQVSVDLSAVPAETEKIAFCITIHDAEARAQNFGQVSNAYVRILNEGSGAELIRFDLGEDFSIETGVVIGELYRNNGEWKFSAIGSGYKDGLAGLARDYGLQTS
;
A
#
# COMPACT_ATOMS: atom_id res chain seq x y z
N MET A 1 16.01 -12.85 -7.60
CA MET A 1 16.44 -11.44 -7.56
C MET A 1 15.16 -10.62 -7.64
N ALA A 2 14.93 -9.76 -6.65
CA ALA A 2 13.79 -8.86 -6.66
C ALA A 2 13.93 -7.82 -7.77
N ILE A 3 12.82 -7.43 -8.39
CA ILE A 3 12.79 -6.37 -9.38
C ILE A 3 12.70 -5.04 -8.62
N SER A 4 13.80 -4.27 -8.65
CA SER A 4 13.78 -2.90 -8.14
C SER A 4 13.00 -2.02 -9.12
N LEU A 5 11.92 -1.42 -8.66
CA LEU A 5 11.13 -0.49 -9.46
C LEU A 5 11.46 0.95 -9.11
N SER A 6 11.23 1.83 -10.07
CA SER A 6 11.22 3.28 -9.90
C SER A 6 9.83 3.85 -10.15
N LYS A 7 9.60 5.09 -9.71
CA LYS A 7 8.33 5.78 -9.84
C LYS A 7 7.86 5.77 -11.30
N GLY A 8 6.62 5.32 -11.54
CA GLY A 8 6.01 5.21 -12.86
C GLY A 8 6.29 3.90 -13.62
N GLN A 9 7.10 2.99 -13.07
CA GLN A 9 7.38 1.71 -13.72
C GLN A 9 6.25 0.71 -13.51
N LYS A 10 6.05 -0.14 -14.53
CA LYS A 10 5.05 -1.21 -14.51
C LYS A 10 5.75 -2.54 -14.75
N VAL A 11 5.30 -3.57 -14.03
CA VAL A 11 5.84 -4.92 -14.14
C VAL A 11 4.72 -5.94 -14.10
N ASP A 12 4.86 -6.98 -14.91
CA ASP A 12 3.93 -8.09 -14.94
C ASP A 12 4.26 -9.06 -13.79
N LEU A 13 3.34 -9.21 -12.83
CA LEU A 13 3.53 -10.09 -11.67
C LEU A 13 3.32 -11.55 -12.03
N THR A 14 2.16 -11.88 -12.61
CA THR A 14 1.79 -13.27 -12.96
C THR A 14 2.59 -13.81 -14.13
N LYS A 15 3.00 -12.94 -15.06
CA LYS A 15 3.80 -13.34 -16.22
C LYS A 15 5.22 -13.71 -15.81
N SER A 16 5.81 -12.95 -14.89
CA SER A 16 7.14 -13.22 -14.35
C SER A 16 7.13 -14.38 -13.36
N ASN A 17 5.97 -14.66 -12.74
CA ASN A 17 5.77 -15.69 -11.72
C ASN A 17 4.53 -16.54 -12.05
N PRO A 18 4.65 -17.53 -12.95
CA PRO A 18 3.53 -18.39 -13.30
C PRO A 18 3.02 -19.14 -12.06
N GLY A 19 1.70 -19.08 -11.82
CA GLY A 19 1.06 -19.70 -10.66
C GLY A 19 1.01 -18.81 -9.40
N LEU A 20 1.36 -17.52 -9.50
CA LEU A 20 1.20 -16.58 -8.40
C LEU A 20 -0.29 -16.37 -8.06
N THR A 21 -0.74 -16.96 -6.97
CA THR A 21 -2.10 -16.81 -6.44
C THR A 21 -2.18 -15.80 -5.31
N LYS A 22 -1.11 -15.71 -4.51
CA LYS A 22 -1.06 -14.85 -3.32
C LYS A 22 0.24 -14.08 -3.25
N VAL A 23 0.12 -12.81 -2.87
CA VAL A 23 1.25 -11.91 -2.64
C VAL A 23 1.14 -11.29 -1.26
N VAL A 24 2.28 -10.97 -0.67
CA VAL A 24 2.39 -10.19 0.56
C VAL A 24 3.06 -8.88 0.22
N VAL A 25 2.41 -7.76 0.52
CA VAL A 25 3.00 -6.43 0.41
C VAL A 25 3.57 -6.10 1.78
N GLY A 26 4.90 -6.05 1.88
CA GLY A 26 5.62 -5.62 3.07
C GLY A 26 6.00 -4.14 2.94
N LEU A 27 5.75 -3.38 3.99
CA LEU A 27 6.10 -1.97 4.10
C LEU A 27 7.06 -1.83 5.28
N GLY A 28 8.17 -1.13 5.09
CA GLY A 28 9.11 -0.83 6.15
C GLY A 28 9.53 0.62 6.10
N TRP A 29 9.74 1.24 7.26
CA TRP A 29 10.18 2.61 7.36
C TRP A 29 10.96 2.86 8.65
N ASP A 30 11.95 3.76 8.58
CA ASP A 30 12.68 4.22 9.75
C ASP A 30 12.18 5.60 10.18
N THR A 31 11.92 5.73 11.48
CA THR A 31 11.48 6.99 12.07
C THR A 31 12.67 7.68 12.72
N ASN A 32 12.92 8.95 12.38
CA ASN A 32 13.99 9.71 13.01
C ASN A 32 13.61 10.05 14.45
N LYS A 33 14.08 9.24 15.41
CA LYS A 33 13.86 9.38 16.87
C LYS A 33 14.31 10.72 17.48
N TYR A 34 14.97 11.58 16.71
CA TYR A 34 15.61 12.80 17.22
C TYR A 34 14.69 14.03 17.30
N ASP A 35 13.54 14.03 16.64
CA ASP A 35 12.67 15.22 16.55
C ASP A 35 11.27 14.92 17.13
N GLY A 36 11.07 15.19 18.42
CA GLY A 36 9.73 15.50 18.96
C GLY A 36 8.95 14.43 19.74
N GLY A 37 9.47 13.23 19.99
CA GLY A 37 8.91 12.29 20.99
C GLY A 37 7.46 11.80 20.75
N LYS A 38 6.90 11.99 19.55
CA LYS A 38 5.62 11.42 19.12
C LYS A 38 5.87 10.26 18.17
N ASP A 39 5.17 9.15 18.38
CA ASP A 39 5.23 7.98 17.51
C ASP A 39 4.76 8.35 16.09
N PHE A 40 5.48 7.85 15.09
CA PHE A 40 5.09 7.91 13.69
C PHE A 40 4.24 6.69 13.39
N ASP A 41 2.95 6.96 13.24
CA ASP A 41 1.92 5.97 13.01
C ASP A 41 1.60 6.05 11.51
N LEU A 42 2.21 5.18 10.71
CA LEU A 42 1.95 5.08 9.28
C LEU A 42 0.93 3.96 9.09
N ASP A 43 -0.19 4.31 8.49
CA ASP A 43 -1.29 3.41 8.19
C ASP A 43 -1.21 2.97 6.71
N ALA A 44 -1.07 1.67 6.46
CA ALA A 44 -1.33 1.12 5.14
C ALA A 44 -2.85 0.99 4.87
N SER A 45 -3.25 1.61 3.78
CA SER A 45 -4.63 1.67 3.29
C SER A 45 -4.71 1.07 1.89
N ILE A 46 -5.66 0.17 1.68
CA ILE A 46 -5.84 -0.56 0.43
C ILE A 46 -7.23 -0.28 -0.12
N PHE A 47 -7.27 0.15 -1.37
CA PHE A 47 -8.49 0.47 -2.09
C PHE A 47 -8.69 -0.53 -3.22
N ALA A 48 -9.62 -1.46 -3.05
CA ALA A 48 -10.08 -2.33 -4.12
C ALA A 48 -11.13 -1.59 -4.96
N VAL A 49 -10.78 -1.24 -6.19
CA VAL A 49 -11.62 -0.46 -7.08
C VAL A 49 -11.97 -1.20 -8.35
N ASN A 50 -13.15 -0.88 -8.88
CA ASN A 50 -13.64 -1.43 -10.13
C ASN A 50 -12.97 -0.76 -11.35
N ALA A 51 -13.38 -1.19 -12.56
CA ALA A 51 -12.90 -0.63 -13.83
C ALA A 51 -13.06 0.90 -13.94
N SER A 52 -14.02 1.48 -13.23
CA SER A 52 -14.27 2.93 -13.19
C SER A 52 -13.40 3.67 -12.18
N GLY A 53 -12.50 2.97 -11.48
CA GLY A 53 -11.60 3.55 -10.48
C GLY A 53 -12.29 3.91 -9.16
N LYS A 54 -13.47 3.35 -8.88
CA LYS A 54 -14.21 3.57 -7.64
C LYS A 54 -14.33 2.31 -6.81
N VAL A 55 -14.32 2.44 -5.49
CA VAL A 55 -14.66 1.34 -4.59
C VAL A 55 -16.11 0.94 -4.79
N GLY A 56 -16.41 -0.36 -4.75
CA GLY A 56 -17.77 -0.87 -4.86
C GLY A 56 -18.54 -0.70 -3.55
N SER A 57 -17.85 -0.95 -2.44
CA SER A 57 -18.37 -0.85 -1.07
C SER A 57 -17.32 -0.30 -0.11
N GLU A 58 -17.75 0.18 1.05
CA GLU A 58 -16.85 0.49 2.17
C GLU A 58 -16.06 -0.75 2.62
N SER A 59 -16.58 -1.96 2.37
CA SER A 59 -15.86 -3.21 2.63
C SER A 59 -14.70 -3.48 1.67
N ASP A 60 -14.60 -2.74 0.56
CA ASP A 60 -13.48 -2.78 -0.38
C ASP A 60 -12.37 -1.79 0.00
N PHE A 61 -12.55 -1.09 1.12
CA PHE A 61 -11.55 -0.28 1.77
C PHE A 61 -11.00 -1.03 2.99
N ILE A 62 -9.71 -1.40 2.92
CA ILE A 62 -9.02 -2.21 3.91
C ILE A 62 -7.96 -1.33 4.56
N PHE A 63 -7.95 -1.31 5.88
CA PHE A 63 -7.07 -0.50 6.72
C PHE A 63 -7.05 -1.09 8.13
N TYR A 64 -6.29 -0.50 9.06
CA TYR A 64 -6.13 -1.02 10.42
C TYR A 64 -7.46 -1.37 11.13
N ASN A 65 -8.52 -0.57 10.96
CA ASN A 65 -9.83 -0.81 11.60
C ASN A 65 -10.69 -1.83 10.83
N ASN A 66 -10.45 -1.98 9.53
CA ASN A 66 -11.09 -3.00 8.70
C ASN A 66 -10.01 -3.89 8.06
N PRO A 67 -9.45 -4.85 8.80
CA PRO A 67 -8.25 -5.57 8.39
C PRO A 67 -8.52 -6.59 7.27
N LYS A 68 -9.76 -6.76 6.81
CA LYS A 68 -10.06 -7.66 5.70
C LYS A 68 -11.19 -7.11 4.84
N ASN A 69 -11.15 -7.40 3.54
CA ASN A 69 -12.29 -7.11 2.69
C ASN A 69 -13.42 -8.13 2.87
N ALA A 70 -14.61 -7.82 2.33
CA ALA A 70 -15.79 -8.67 2.44
C ALA A 70 -15.55 -10.14 2.01
N ASN A 71 -14.74 -10.34 0.97
CA ASN A 71 -14.43 -11.66 0.42
C ASN A 71 -13.17 -12.31 1.03
N GLY A 72 -12.46 -11.63 1.91
CA GLY A 72 -11.22 -12.11 2.52
C GLY A 72 -10.04 -12.28 1.56
N SER A 73 -10.12 -11.71 0.36
CA SER A 73 -9.03 -11.72 -0.63
C SER A 73 -7.92 -10.73 -0.28
N ILE A 74 -8.17 -9.72 0.55
CA ILE A 74 -7.16 -8.77 1.03
C ILE A 74 -7.23 -8.79 2.55
N VAL A 75 -6.08 -9.02 3.19
CA VAL A 75 -5.94 -9.13 4.64
C VAL A 75 -4.74 -8.31 5.10
N HIS A 76 -5.00 -7.36 6.00
CA HIS A 76 -4.00 -6.61 6.74
C HIS A 76 -3.52 -7.48 7.93
N ASN A 77 -2.26 -7.88 7.92
CA ASN A 77 -1.72 -8.85 8.88
C ASN A 77 -1.13 -8.22 10.15
N GLY A 78 -0.98 -6.90 10.21
CA GLY A 78 -0.47 -6.22 11.39
C GLY A 78 -0.37 -4.72 11.17
N ASP A 79 -0.74 -3.97 12.19
CA ASP A 79 -0.56 -2.52 12.32
C ASP A 79 0.63 -2.31 13.27
N ASN A 80 1.73 -1.75 12.76
CA ASN A 80 2.88 -1.36 13.56
C ASN A 80 2.98 0.16 13.66
N ARG A 81 2.29 0.66 14.68
CA ARG A 81 2.16 2.08 15.02
C ARG A 81 3.44 2.82 15.39
N THR A 82 4.58 2.13 15.46
CA THR A 82 5.83 2.68 15.98
C THR A 82 6.99 2.62 15.00
N GLY A 83 6.87 1.83 13.92
CA GLY A 83 8.00 1.49 13.05
C GLY A 83 9.16 0.85 13.83
N ALA A 84 8.86 0.22 14.98
CA ALA A 84 9.87 -0.38 15.84
C ALA A 84 10.03 -1.85 15.49
N GLY A 85 11.11 -2.18 14.78
CA GLY A 85 11.47 -3.55 14.43
C GLY A 85 12.49 -3.58 13.30
N ASP A 86 13.21 -4.69 13.17
CA ASP A 86 14.01 -4.96 11.97
C ASP A 86 13.10 -5.64 10.93
N GLY A 87 12.80 -4.96 9.81
CA GLY A 87 12.13 -5.59 8.66
C GLY A 87 10.92 -4.83 8.13
N ASP A 88 9.87 -5.58 7.77
CA ASP A 88 8.59 -5.02 7.35
C ASP A 88 7.77 -4.69 8.61
N ASP A 89 7.51 -3.40 8.82
CA ASP A 89 6.66 -2.90 9.89
C ASP A 89 5.21 -3.31 9.68
N GLU A 90 4.71 -3.22 8.44
CA GLU A 90 3.37 -3.63 8.07
C GLU A 90 3.36 -4.63 6.92
N GLN A 91 2.38 -5.53 6.94
CA GLN A 91 2.23 -6.55 5.91
C GLN A 91 0.77 -6.72 5.52
N VAL A 92 0.53 -6.77 4.21
CA VAL A 92 -0.80 -6.97 3.61
C VAL A 92 -0.76 -8.18 2.69
N SER A 93 -1.49 -9.24 3.04
CA SER A 93 -1.69 -10.39 2.16
C SER A 93 -2.80 -10.10 1.15
N VAL A 94 -2.55 -10.38 -0.12
CA VAL A 94 -3.51 -10.26 -1.21
C VAL A 94 -3.57 -11.56 -1.99
N ASP A 95 -4.73 -12.21 -1.95
CA ASP A 95 -5.09 -13.38 -2.73
C ASP A 95 -5.72 -12.97 -4.06
N LEU A 96 -4.87 -12.85 -5.08
CA LEU A 96 -5.20 -12.51 -6.45
C LEU A 96 -6.20 -13.49 -7.10
N SER A 97 -6.31 -14.72 -6.58
CA SER A 97 -7.23 -15.74 -7.09
C SER A 97 -8.63 -15.63 -6.48
N ALA A 98 -8.72 -15.09 -5.26
CA ALA A 98 -9.97 -14.83 -4.55
C ALA A 98 -10.53 -13.43 -4.84
N VAL A 99 -9.75 -12.54 -5.48
CA VAL A 99 -10.24 -11.20 -5.87
C VAL A 99 -11.40 -11.32 -6.85
N PRO A 100 -12.57 -10.72 -6.53
CA PRO A 100 -13.73 -10.69 -7.40
C PRO A 100 -13.44 -10.12 -8.79
N ALA A 101 -14.16 -10.57 -9.80
CA ALA A 101 -14.04 -10.05 -11.16
C ALA A 101 -14.50 -8.58 -11.30
N GLU A 102 -15.27 -8.06 -10.34
CA GLU A 102 -15.65 -6.64 -10.29
C GLU A 102 -14.48 -5.73 -9.87
N THR A 103 -13.50 -6.26 -9.13
CA THR A 103 -12.30 -5.53 -8.73
C THR A 103 -11.23 -5.66 -9.82
N GLU A 104 -11.04 -4.58 -10.57
CA GLU A 104 -10.03 -4.52 -11.64
C GLU A 104 -8.70 -3.97 -11.14
N LYS A 105 -8.72 -3.17 -10.06
CA LYS A 105 -7.50 -2.58 -9.48
C LYS A 105 -7.52 -2.58 -7.97
N ILE A 106 -6.34 -2.68 -7.38
CA ILE A 106 -6.10 -2.64 -5.94
C ILE A 106 -4.98 -1.63 -5.73
N ALA A 107 -5.30 -0.44 -5.24
CA ALA A 107 -4.32 0.59 -4.93
C ALA A 107 -3.83 0.44 -3.50
N PHE A 108 -2.52 0.52 -3.31
CA PHE A 108 -1.85 0.52 -2.01
C PHE A 108 -1.39 1.93 -1.70
N CYS A 109 -1.92 2.46 -0.62
CA CYS A 109 -1.66 3.80 -0.14
C CYS A 109 -1.07 3.71 1.27
N ILE A 110 -0.17 4.61 1.60
CA ILE A 110 0.30 4.79 2.97
C ILE A 110 -0.07 6.20 3.38
N THR A 111 -0.59 6.35 4.58
CA THR A 111 -0.95 7.66 5.15
C THR A 111 -0.38 7.78 6.54
N ILE A 112 0.03 8.98 6.92
CA ILE A 112 0.48 9.25 8.29
C ILE A 112 -0.76 9.57 9.13
N HIS A 113 -0.99 8.80 10.19
CA HIS A 113 -2.08 9.02 11.12
C HIS A 113 -1.90 10.34 11.85
N ASP A 114 -2.94 11.18 11.85
CA ASP A 114 -2.94 12.46 12.57
C ASP A 114 -1.80 13.42 12.16
N ALA A 115 -1.33 13.30 10.90
CA ALA A 115 -0.19 14.04 10.37
C ALA A 115 -0.27 15.56 10.61
N GLU A 116 -1.45 16.15 10.41
CA GLU A 116 -1.68 17.59 10.61
C GLU A 116 -1.59 17.97 12.09
N ALA A 117 -2.24 17.21 12.98
CA ALA A 117 -2.20 17.48 14.43
C ALA A 117 -0.83 17.18 15.06
N ARG A 118 -0.07 16.26 14.47
CA ARG A 118 1.28 15.89 14.89
C ARG A 118 2.37 16.69 14.17
N ALA A 119 2.01 17.50 13.18
CA ALA A 119 2.94 18.19 12.28
C ALA A 119 3.97 17.24 11.65
N GLN A 120 3.54 16.01 11.34
CA GLN A 120 4.35 14.95 10.75
C GLN A 120 4.18 14.92 9.23
N ASN A 121 5.26 14.61 8.52
CA ASN A 121 5.25 14.43 7.08
C ASN A 121 6.25 13.33 6.67
N PHE A 122 6.13 12.84 5.44
CA PHE A 122 7.01 11.79 4.92
C PHE A 122 8.48 12.24 4.81
N GLY A 123 8.78 13.54 4.84
CA GLY A 123 10.15 14.06 4.88
C GLY A 123 10.87 13.78 6.21
N GLN A 124 10.15 13.39 7.27
CA GLN A 124 10.73 12.95 8.54
C GLN A 124 10.90 11.43 8.64
N VAL A 125 10.42 10.70 7.63
CA VAL A 125 10.55 9.25 7.51
C VAL A 125 11.75 8.95 6.62
N SER A 126 12.63 8.07 7.07
CA SER A 126 13.82 7.65 6.33
C SER A 126 13.72 6.17 5.97
N ASN A 127 14.48 5.75 4.96
CA ASN A 127 14.51 4.35 4.50
C ASN A 127 13.12 3.72 4.30
N ALA A 128 12.14 4.49 3.84
CA ALA A 128 10.82 3.96 3.54
C ALA A 128 10.90 3.09 2.28
N TYR A 129 10.47 1.84 2.37
CA TYR A 129 10.41 0.92 1.24
C TYR A 129 9.12 0.12 1.28
N VAL A 130 8.66 -0.24 0.10
CA VAL A 130 7.68 -1.30 -0.08
C VAL A 130 8.33 -2.45 -0.82
N ARG A 131 7.88 -3.65 -0.53
CA ARG A 131 8.21 -4.83 -1.31
C ARG A 131 6.99 -5.72 -1.46
N ILE A 132 6.99 -6.48 -2.54
CA ILE A 132 5.98 -7.49 -2.80
C ILE A 132 6.69 -8.82 -2.79
N LEU A 133 6.26 -9.70 -1.88
CA LEU A 133 6.74 -11.06 -1.74
C LEU A 133 5.68 -12.03 -2.26
N ASN A 134 6.12 -13.18 -2.74
CA ASN A 134 5.23 -14.31 -2.99
C ASN A 134 4.94 -15.01 -1.67
N GLU A 135 3.67 -15.12 -1.27
CA GLU A 135 3.30 -15.77 0.01
C GLU A 135 3.73 -17.25 0.04
N GLY A 136 3.64 -17.95 -1.08
CA GLY A 136 3.93 -19.38 -1.15
C GLY A 136 5.42 -19.74 -1.09
N SER A 137 6.29 -18.88 -1.63
CA SER A 137 7.74 -19.13 -1.67
C SER A 137 8.57 -18.21 -0.77
N GLY A 138 7.98 -17.13 -0.25
CA GLY A 138 8.69 -16.06 0.46
C GLY A 138 9.64 -15.25 -0.44
N ALA A 139 9.61 -15.45 -1.75
CA ALA A 139 10.50 -14.77 -2.67
C ALA A 139 10.08 -13.31 -2.87
N GLU A 140 11.00 -12.39 -2.64
CA GLU A 140 10.80 -10.97 -2.97
C GLU A 140 10.72 -10.81 -4.50
N LEU A 141 9.55 -10.41 -4.97
CA LEU A 141 9.22 -10.22 -6.38
C LEU A 141 9.61 -8.82 -6.83
N ILE A 142 9.19 -7.82 -6.05
CA ILE A 142 9.31 -6.41 -6.36
C ILE A 142 9.78 -5.68 -5.11
N ARG A 143 10.63 -4.69 -5.30
CA ARG A 143 10.99 -3.72 -4.28
C ARG A 143 10.88 -2.31 -4.87
N PHE A 144 10.25 -1.41 -4.14
CA PHE A 144 10.15 -0.01 -4.50
C PHE A 144 10.49 0.82 -3.28
N ASP A 145 11.62 1.51 -3.33
CA ASP A 145 12.05 2.39 -2.27
C ASP A 145 11.37 3.75 -2.45
N LEU A 146 10.65 4.20 -1.42
CA LEU A 146 10.07 5.54 -1.38
C LEU A 146 11.21 6.52 -1.11
N GLY A 147 11.53 7.35 -2.11
CA GLY A 147 12.53 8.40 -1.94
C GLY A 147 12.09 9.51 -0.98
N GLU A 148 13.04 10.35 -0.58
CA GLU A 148 12.89 11.49 0.36
C GLU A 148 12.13 12.70 -0.23
N ASP A 149 11.50 12.56 -1.39
CA ASP A 149 10.88 13.68 -2.12
C ASP A 149 9.51 14.14 -1.56
N PHE A 150 8.98 13.49 -0.52
CA PHE A 150 7.65 13.77 0.04
C PHE A 150 7.72 14.67 1.28
N SER A 151 8.16 15.92 1.11
CA SER A 151 8.41 16.83 2.23
C SER A 151 7.15 17.46 2.84
N ILE A 152 6.00 17.41 2.17
CA ILE A 152 4.74 18.05 2.64
C ILE A 152 3.52 17.15 2.50
N GLU A 153 3.68 15.97 1.93
CA GLU A 153 2.63 15.02 1.68
C GLU A 153 2.39 14.16 2.93
N THR A 154 1.12 13.89 3.19
CA THR A 154 0.64 13.12 4.36
C THR A 154 0.05 11.77 3.94
N GLY A 155 -0.22 11.59 2.63
CA GLY A 155 -0.60 10.33 2.03
C GLY A 155 0.21 10.08 0.75
N VAL A 156 0.52 8.82 0.45
CA VAL A 156 1.24 8.45 -0.78
C VAL A 156 0.63 7.18 -1.35
N VAL A 157 0.29 7.21 -2.63
CA VAL A 157 -0.05 6.00 -3.40
C VAL A 157 1.24 5.37 -3.87
N ILE A 158 1.57 4.23 -3.30
CA ILE A 158 2.82 3.52 -3.58
C ILE A 158 2.75 2.87 -4.95
N GLY A 159 1.66 2.18 -5.18
CA GLY A 159 1.40 1.50 -6.43
C GLY A 159 0.03 0.87 -6.44
N GLU A 160 -0.33 0.37 -7.61
CA GLU A 160 -1.57 -0.35 -7.81
C GLU A 160 -1.30 -1.69 -8.49
N LEU A 161 -1.97 -2.74 -7.99
CA LEU A 161 -2.16 -3.96 -8.73
C LEU A 161 -3.35 -3.75 -9.65
N TYR A 162 -3.20 -4.05 -10.92
CA TYR A 162 -4.31 -4.00 -11.85
C TYR A 162 -4.34 -5.27 -12.69
N ARG A 163 -5.56 -5.69 -12.99
CA ARG A 163 -5.80 -6.82 -13.87
C ARG A 163 -5.77 -6.33 -15.32
N ASN A 164 -5.11 -7.08 -16.18
CA ASN A 164 -5.05 -6.79 -17.61
C ASN A 164 -4.97 -8.09 -18.40
N ASN A 165 -5.95 -8.34 -19.26
CA ASN A 165 -6.08 -9.60 -20.03
C ASN A 165 -6.04 -10.86 -19.17
N GLY A 166 -6.59 -10.81 -17.95
CA GLY A 166 -6.59 -11.94 -17.02
C GLY A 166 -5.28 -12.13 -16.23
N GLU A 167 -4.27 -11.30 -16.48
CA GLU A 167 -3.00 -11.28 -15.74
C GLU A 167 -2.97 -10.13 -14.74
N TRP A 168 -2.26 -10.32 -13.61
CA TRP A 168 -2.05 -9.27 -12.63
C TRP A 168 -0.72 -8.56 -12.90
N LYS A 169 -0.79 -7.23 -12.90
CA LYS A 169 0.34 -6.34 -13.13
C LYS A 169 0.46 -5.37 -11.96
N PHE A 170 1.68 -5.02 -11.59
CA PHE A 170 1.94 -4.00 -10.61
C PHE A 170 2.44 -2.73 -11.28
N SER A 171 1.88 -1.59 -10.89
CA SER A 171 2.29 -0.26 -11.33
C SER A 171 2.82 0.50 -10.12
N ALA A 172 4.11 0.79 -10.09
CA ALA A 172 4.70 1.70 -9.12
C ALA A 172 4.26 3.13 -9.47
N ILE A 173 3.45 3.75 -8.61
CA ILE A 173 2.89 5.09 -8.84
C ILE A 173 3.75 6.15 -8.14
N GLY A 174 4.03 5.97 -6.84
CA GLY A 174 4.76 6.92 -6.00
C GLY A 174 4.17 8.34 -6.04
N SER A 175 2.84 8.48 -5.95
CA SER A 175 2.17 9.79 -6.01
C SER A 175 1.79 10.24 -4.61
N GLY A 176 2.31 11.38 -4.18
CA GLY A 176 2.00 11.98 -2.89
C GLY A 176 0.75 12.84 -2.94
N TYR A 177 0.05 12.89 -1.82
CA TYR A 177 -1.22 13.56 -1.57
C TYR A 177 -1.11 14.40 -0.30
N LYS A 178 -1.52 15.66 -0.40
CA LYS A 178 -1.53 16.60 0.75
C LYS A 178 -2.74 16.40 1.65
N ASP A 179 -3.88 16.04 1.06
CA ASP A 179 -5.14 15.81 1.77
C ASP A 179 -5.20 14.42 2.46
N GLY A 180 -4.06 13.71 2.53
CA GLY A 180 -3.91 12.43 3.21
C GLY A 180 -4.93 11.37 2.80
N LEU A 181 -5.46 10.66 3.80
CA LEU A 181 -6.47 9.62 3.59
C LEU A 181 -7.79 10.17 3.06
N ALA A 182 -8.22 11.36 3.51
CA ALA A 182 -9.49 11.95 3.10
C ALA A 182 -9.52 12.29 1.61
N GLY A 183 -8.42 12.83 1.08
CA GLY A 183 -8.26 13.08 -0.36
C GLY A 183 -8.30 11.79 -1.18
N LEU A 184 -7.55 10.77 -0.75
CA LEU A 184 -7.53 9.45 -1.40
C LEU A 184 -8.92 8.79 -1.39
N ALA A 185 -9.57 8.78 -0.24
CA ALA A 185 -10.92 8.23 -0.08
C ALA A 185 -11.90 8.92 -1.05
N ARG A 186 -11.85 10.26 -1.15
CA ARG A 186 -12.67 11.02 -2.09
C ARG A 186 -12.39 10.69 -3.55
N ASP A 187 -11.11 10.57 -3.93
CA ASP A 187 -10.70 10.22 -5.30
C ASP A 187 -11.20 8.81 -5.68
N TYR A 188 -11.15 7.86 -4.74
CA TYR A 188 -11.66 6.50 -4.92
C TYR A 188 -13.19 6.38 -4.70
N GLY A 189 -13.88 7.49 -4.44
CA GLY A 189 -15.34 7.55 -4.37
C GLY A 189 -15.96 7.21 -3.02
N LEU A 190 -15.18 7.10 -1.95
CA LEU A 190 -15.68 7.03 -0.58
C LEU A 190 -16.13 8.42 -0.13
N GLN A 191 -17.33 8.50 0.47
CA GLN A 191 -17.81 9.70 1.14
C GLN A 191 -17.43 9.63 2.61
N THR A 192 -16.33 10.27 2.99
CA THR A 192 -16.06 10.56 4.41
C THR A 192 -17.00 11.68 4.84
N SER A 193 -18.01 11.34 5.64
CA SER A 193 -19.02 12.29 6.17
C SER A 193 -18.49 13.04 7.38
#